data_AF-A0A7C6JX95-F1
#
_entry.id   AF-A0A7C6JX95-F1
#
_cell.length_a   1.000
_cell.length_b   1.000
_cell.length_c   1.000
_cell.angle_alpha   90.00
_cell.angle_beta   90.00
_cell.angle_gamma   90.00
#
_symmetry.space_group_name_H-M   'P 1'
#
loop_
_entity.id
_entity.type
_entity.pdbx_description
1 polymer ?
#
loop_
_entity_poly.entity_id
_entity_poly.type
_entity_poly.pdbx_seq_one_letter_code
_entity_poly.pdbx_strand_id
1 'polypeptide(L)'
;MNSIQNKIQKSSKAMAVILKIMYISIIVGLCIPIGTLIWVSADPNINFNLIRGVHFYSAVGMAINSRGEVIAEMCIIILMGVWMCYIFMVAYKMFKSISKDMAPFSMANVKNLKKIGSLLLIYAFVTPIAKVGFYRTFASATDIQFSFDFSFIVLSLSFFFIATVFDYGAELQKETDELL
;
A
#
# COMPACT_ATOMS: atom_id res chain seq x y z
N MET A 1 34.73 -6.91 -3.41
CA MET A 1 33.50 -6.25 -2.90
C MET A 1 33.86 -5.44 -1.68
N ASN A 2 33.64 -4.12 -1.69
CA ASN A 2 34.00 -3.29 -0.55
C ASN A 2 32.97 -3.43 0.59
N SER A 3 33.30 -2.96 1.79
CA SER A 3 32.45 -3.10 2.98
C SER A 3 31.07 -2.43 2.82
N ILE A 4 30.96 -1.39 1.99
CA ILE A 4 29.72 -0.65 1.72
C ILE A 4 28.80 -1.47 0.80
N GLN A 5 29.32 -2.07 -0.27
CA GLN A 5 28.56 -2.93 -1.18
C GLN A 5 27.96 -4.14 -0.44
N ASN A 6 28.73 -4.78 0.44
CA ASN A 6 28.23 -5.86 1.30
C ASN A 6 27.07 -5.41 2.20
N LYS A 7 27.17 -4.20 2.78
CA LYS A 7 26.11 -3.63 3.62
C LYS A 7 24.84 -3.38 2.82
N ILE A 8 24.95 -2.75 1.63
CA ILE A 8 23.82 -2.47 0.73
C ILE A 8 23.14 -3.76 0.29
N GLN A 9 23.92 -4.78 -0.09
CA GLN A 9 23.36 -6.05 -0.52
C GLN A 9 22.59 -6.74 0.62
N LYS A 10 23.16 -6.79 1.83
CA LYS A 10 22.54 -7.42 3.00
C LYS A 10 21.27 -6.67 3.43
N SER A 11 21.31 -5.34 3.48
CA SER A 11 20.14 -4.53 3.83
C SER A 11 19.03 -4.66 2.80
N SER A 12 19.37 -4.65 1.50
CA SER A 12 18.41 -4.81 0.40
C SER A 12 17.76 -6.20 0.40
N LYS A 13 18.55 -7.25 0.68
CA LYS A 13 18.02 -8.61 0.82
C LYS A 13 17.05 -8.72 2.00
N ALA A 14 17.41 -8.14 3.16
CA ALA A 14 16.53 -8.10 4.32
C ALA A 14 15.22 -7.37 4.01
N MET A 15 15.30 -6.18 3.38
CA MET A 15 14.14 -5.40 2.98
C MET A 15 13.25 -6.15 1.99
N ALA A 16 13.84 -6.84 0.99
CA ALA A 16 13.08 -7.65 0.04
C ALA A 16 12.32 -8.80 0.74
N VAL A 17 12.92 -9.45 1.75
CA VAL A 17 12.24 -10.49 2.53
C VAL A 17 11.09 -9.90 3.33
N ILE A 18 11.32 -8.78 4.02
CA ILE A 18 10.28 -8.08 4.81
C ILE A 18 9.09 -7.71 3.91
N LEU A 19 9.35 -7.02 2.79
CA LEU A 19 8.31 -6.61 1.86
C LEU A 19 7.56 -7.80 1.26
N LYS A 20 8.27 -8.92 1.02
CA LYS A 20 7.65 -10.17 0.57
C LYS A 20 6.64 -10.71 1.59
N ILE A 21 7.04 -10.76 2.86
CA ILE A 21 6.16 -11.19 3.94
C ILE A 21 4.96 -10.24 4.05
N MET A 22 5.18 -8.93 3.98
CA MET A 22 4.12 -7.92 4.08
C MET A 22 3.08 -8.01 2.96
N TYR A 23 3.49 -8.13 1.68
CA TYR A 23 2.48 -8.23 0.63
C TYR A 23 1.74 -9.58 0.64
N ILE A 24 2.40 -10.67 1.04
CA ILE A 24 1.74 -11.98 1.20
C ILE A 24 0.74 -11.94 2.35
N SER A 25 1.10 -11.33 3.49
CA SER A 25 0.19 -11.20 4.62
C SER A 25 -1.04 -10.36 4.28
N ILE A 26 -0.89 -9.32 3.45
CA ILE A 26 -2.04 -8.57 2.92
C ILE A 26 -2.93 -9.47 2.06
N ILE A 27 -2.36 -10.24 1.13
CA ILE A 27 -3.16 -11.15 0.27
C ILE A 27 -3.96 -12.14 1.11
N VAL A 28 -3.33 -12.75 2.12
CA VAL A 28 -4.02 -13.67 3.04
C VAL A 28 -5.05 -12.93 3.89
N GLY A 29 -4.71 -11.74 4.39
CA GLY A 29 -5.59 -10.91 5.20
C GLY A 29 -6.85 -10.46 4.45
N LEU A 30 -6.76 -10.27 3.13
CA LEU A 30 -7.90 -9.92 2.28
C LEU A 30 -8.98 -11.01 2.21
N CYS A 31 -8.68 -12.27 2.58
CA CYS A 31 -9.70 -13.31 2.68
C CYS A 31 -10.78 -12.98 3.72
N ILE A 32 -10.42 -12.27 4.79
CA ILE A 32 -11.36 -11.88 5.85
C ILE A 32 -12.43 -10.90 5.35
N PRO A 33 -12.09 -9.71 4.82
CA PRO A 33 -13.10 -8.76 4.35
C PRO A 33 -13.91 -9.30 3.16
N ILE A 34 -13.30 -10.12 2.29
CA ILE A 34 -14.03 -10.79 1.21
C ILE A 34 -15.05 -11.80 1.78
N GLY A 35 -14.65 -12.63 2.75
CA GLY A 35 -15.55 -13.55 3.42
C GLY A 35 -16.70 -12.82 4.13
N THR A 36 -16.41 -11.71 4.80
CA THR A 36 -17.42 -10.85 5.43
C THR A 36 -18.40 -10.30 4.40
N LEU A 37 -17.94 -9.82 3.24
CA LEU A 37 -18.83 -9.36 2.17
C LEU A 37 -19.74 -10.48 1.66
N ILE A 38 -19.19 -11.66 1.35
CA ILE A 38 -19.98 -12.80 0.89
C ILE A 38 -21.05 -13.16 1.92
N TRP A 39 -20.67 -13.20 3.20
CA TRP A 39 -21.58 -13.53 4.29
C TRP A 39 -22.71 -12.50 4.44
N VAL A 40 -22.38 -11.21 4.46
CA VAL A 40 -23.36 -10.12 4.57
C VAL A 40 -24.24 -9.98 3.32
N SER A 41 -23.75 -10.41 2.16
CA SER A 41 -24.54 -10.49 0.92
C SER A 41 -25.48 -11.69 0.91
N ALA A 42 -25.11 -12.81 1.54
CA ALA A 42 -25.90 -14.05 1.55
C ALA A 42 -27.11 -14.00 2.50
N ASP A 43 -27.02 -13.27 3.62
CA ASP A 43 -28.12 -13.11 4.57
C ASP A 43 -28.55 -11.63 4.71
N PRO A 44 -29.67 -11.22 4.09
CA PRO A 44 -30.17 -9.85 4.21
C PRO A 44 -30.67 -9.49 5.61
N ASN A 45 -31.06 -10.49 6.42
CA ASN A 45 -31.64 -10.31 7.74
C ASN A 45 -30.60 -10.45 8.86
N ILE A 46 -29.32 -10.46 8.50
CA ILE A 46 -28.23 -10.63 9.45
C ILE A 46 -28.27 -9.53 10.50
N ASN A 47 -28.43 -9.95 11.74
CA ASN A 47 -28.49 -9.04 12.86
C ASN A 47 -27.09 -8.93 13.46
N PHE A 48 -26.38 -7.84 13.12
CA PHE A 48 -25.01 -7.57 13.58
C PHE A 48 -24.91 -7.43 15.11
N ASN A 49 -26.02 -7.16 15.79
CA ASN A 49 -26.09 -7.13 17.25
C ASN A 49 -26.18 -8.53 17.88
N LEU A 50 -26.45 -9.58 17.09
CA LEU A 50 -26.71 -10.95 17.56
C LEU A 50 -25.50 -11.88 17.46
N ILE A 51 -24.41 -11.42 16.84
CA ILE A 51 -23.11 -12.09 16.87
C ILE A 51 -22.50 -11.85 18.25
N ARG A 52 -22.93 -12.64 19.23
CA ARG A 52 -22.59 -12.63 20.67
C ARG A 52 -21.15 -12.15 21.01
N GLY A 53 -20.90 -10.83 20.99
CA GLY A 53 -19.64 -10.20 21.39
C GLY A 53 -18.65 -9.81 20.29
N VAL A 54 -18.97 -9.97 19.00
CA VAL A 54 -18.09 -9.50 17.91
C VAL A 54 -18.53 -8.11 17.47
N HIS A 55 -17.76 -7.09 17.85
CA HIS A 55 -17.98 -5.72 17.42
C HIS A 55 -17.13 -5.41 16.19
N PHE A 56 -17.78 -4.91 15.14
CA PHE A 56 -17.09 -4.36 13.98
C PHE A 56 -16.70 -2.92 14.28
N TYR A 57 -15.46 -2.57 13.97
CA TYR A 57 -14.94 -1.22 14.09
C TYR A 57 -14.44 -0.77 12.73
N SER A 58 -14.71 0.49 12.40
CA SER A 58 -14.14 1.16 11.23
C SER A 58 -12.62 1.26 11.36
N ALA A 59 -11.95 1.58 10.26
CA ALA A 59 -10.50 1.85 10.27
C ALA A 59 -10.07 2.97 11.25
N VAL A 60 -11.02 3.77 11.75
CA VAL A 60 -10.79 4.88 12.70
C VAL A 60 -11.28 4.52 14.12
N GLY A 61 -11.61 3.25 14.38
CA GLY A 61 -12.00 2.76 15.70
C GLY A 61 -13.44 3.09 16.12
N MET A 62 -14.28 3.62 15.23
CA MET A 62 -15.70 3.82 15.51
C MET A 62 -16.48 2.52 15.32
N ALA A 63 -17.41 2.21 16.24
CA ALA A 63 -18.28 1.04 16.14
C ALA A 63 -19.16 1.13 14.90
N ILE A 64 -19.23 0.03 14.16
CA ILE A 64 -20.07 -0.14 12.97
C ILE A 64 -21.37 -0.81 13.42
N ASN A 65 -22.49 -0.15 13.13
CA ASN A 65 -23.80 -0.52 13.69
C ASN A 65 -24.81 -0.93 12.61
N SER A 66 -24.50 -0.73 11.33
CA SER A 66 -25.39 -1.11 10.24
C SER A 66 -24.73 -2.01 9.20
N ARG A 67 -25.58 -2.79 8.51
CA ARG A 67 -25.18 -3.61 7.36
C ARG A 67 -24.46 -2.80 6.29
N GLY A 68 -25.00 -1.62 6.00
CA GLY A 68 -24.47 -0.70 5.02
C GLY A 68 -23.04 -0.25 5.34
N GLU A 69 -22.80 0.07 6.61
CA GLU A 69 -21.49 0.48 7.10
C GLU A 69 -20.48 -0.67 7.01
N VAL A 70 -20.89 -1.91 7.34
CA VAL A 70 -20.01 -3.09 7.17
C VAL A 70 -19.62 -3.26 5.71
N ILE A 71 -20.57 -3.20 4.77
CA ILE A 71 -20.29 -3.32 3.33
C ILE A 71 -19.34 -2.22 2.88
N ALA A 72 -19.61 -0.96 3.26
CA ALA A 72 -18.75 0.17 2.91
C ALA A 72 -17.32 -0.02 3.43
N GLU A 73 -17.15 -0.39 4.70
CA GLU A 73 -15.84 -0.61 5.32
C GLU A 73 -15.08 -1.77 4.70
N MET A 74 -15.72 -2.91 4.44
CA MET A 74 -15.05 -4.03 3.78
C MET A 74 -14.58 -3.65 2.36
N CYS A 75 -15.39 -2.91 1.60
CA CYS A 75 -14.99 -2.37 0.29
C CYS A 75 -13.77 -1.45 0.38
N ILE A 76 -13.74 -0.57 1.39
CA ILE A 76 -12.60 0.33 1.64
C ILE A 76 -11.35 -0.46 2.00
N ILE A 77 -11.45 -1.42 2.93
CA ILE A 77 -10.34 -2.26 3.37
C ILE A 77 -9.77 -3.07 2.19
N ILE A 78 -10.63 -3.63 1.34
CA ILE A 78 -10.20 -4.36 0.14
C ILE A 78 -9.46 -3.43 -0.82
N LEU A 79 -10.03 -2.25 -1.11
CA LEU A 79 -9.39 -1.27 -1.99
C LEU A 79 -8.01 -0.87 -1.46
N MET A 80 -7.93 -0.48 -0.18
CA MET A 80 -6.66 -0.09 0.45
C MET A 80 -5.65 -1.24 0.47
N GLY A 81 -6.09 -2.45 0.80
CA GLY A 81 -5.24 -3.64 0.85
C GLY A 81 -4.66 -4.00 -0.52
N VAL A 82 -5.48 -4.01 -1.57
CA VAL A 82 -5.01 -4.25 -2.94
C VAL A 82 -4.00 -3.17 -3.36
N TRP A 83 -4.27 -1.91 -3.04
CA TRP A 83 -3.37 -0.80 -3.36
C TRP A 83 -2.01 -0.91 -2.66
N MET A 84 -2.04 -1.17 -1.35
CA MET A 84 -0.82 -1.32 -0.54
C MET A 84 -0.02 -2.57 -0.95
N CYS A 85 -0.71 -3.66 -1.28
CA CYS A 85 -0.08 -4.87 -1.84
C CYS A 85 0.70 -4.53 -3.11
N TYR A 86 0.13 -3.73 -4.01
CA TYR A 86 0.82 -3.32 -5.24
C TYR A 86 2.06 -2.47 -4.97
N ILE A 87 1.98 -1.51 -4.04
CA ILE A 87 3.14 -0.71 -3.62
C ILE A 87 4.26 -1.62 -3.09
N PHE A 88 3.94 -2.55 -2.19
CA PHE A 88 4.93 -3.48 -1.63
C PHE A 88 5.50 -4.43 -2.68
N MET A 89 4.71 -4.87 -3.66
CA MET A 89 5.22 -5.66 -4.78
C MET A 89 6.24 -4.89 -5.63
N VAL A 90 6.00 -3.61 -5.92
CA VAL A 90 6.95 -2.75 -6.66
C VAL A 90 8.23 -2.55 -5.84
N ALA A 91 8.11 -2.21 -4.55
CA ALA A 91 9.24 -2.06 -3.65
C ALA A 91 10.05 -3.35 -3.51
N TYR A 92 9.38 -4.50 -3.38
CA TYR A 92 10.03 -5.81 -3.32
C TYR A 92 10.85 -6.08 -4.58
N LYS A 93 10.29 -5.83 -5.77
CA LYS A 93 11.02 -6.02 -7.04
C LYS A 93 12.29 -5.16 -7.09
N MET A 94 12.19 -3.90 -6.65
CA MET A 94 13.33 -2.98 -6.56
C MET A 94 14.40 -3.52 -5.61
N PHE A 95 14.09 -3.75 -4.33
CA PHE A 95 15.08 -4.22 -3.35
C PHE A 95 15.66 -5.60 -3.70
N LYS A 96 14.86 -6.47 -4.32
CA LYS A 96 15.34 -7.76 -4.84
C LYS A 96 16.35 -7.58 -5.97
N SER A 97 16.11 -6.67 -6.91
CA SER A 97 17.09 -6.36 -7.96
C SER A 97 18.37 -5.78 -7.37
N ILE A 98 18.29 -4.80 -6.46
CA ILE A 98 19.47 -4.24 -5.78
C ILE A 98 20.28 -5.33 -5.07
N SER A 99 19.62 -6.29 -4.42
CA SER A 99 20.31 -7.40 -3.74
C SER A 99 21.02 -8.39 -4.68
N LYS A 100 20.58 -8.49 -5.94
CA LYS A 100 21.10 -9.42 -6.94
C LYS A 100 22.19 -8.77 -7.79
N ASP A 101 21.86 -7.62 -8.36
CA ASP A 101 22.65 -6.96 -9.40
C ASP A 101 23.66 -5.98 -8.79
N MET A 102 23.54 -5.67 -7.49
CA MET A 102 24.38 -4.72 -6.75
C MET A 102 24.50 -3.34 -7.38
N ALA A 103 23.57 -3.00 -8.29
CA ALA A 103 23.43 -1.72 -8.94
C ALA A 103 22.22 -0.97 -8.33
N PRO A 104 22.41 -0.27 -7.19
CA PRO A 104 21.33 0.53 -6.60
C PRO A 104 20.85 1.62 -7.57
N PHE A 105 21.79 2.23 -8.30
CA PHE A 105 21.57 3.32 -9.24
C PHE A 105 21.37 2.81 -10.67
N SER A 106 20.27 2.07 -10.87
CA SER A 106 19.84 1.67 -12.21
C SER A 106 18.61 2.47 -12.63
N MET A 107 18.48 2.74 -13.93
CA MET A 107 17.29 3.37 -14.49
C MET A 107 16.00 2.58 -14.20
N ALA A 108 16.09 1.26 -14.01
CA ALA A 108 14.98 0.43 -13.56
C ALA A 108 14.54 0.79 -12.13
N ASN A 109 15.49 1.00 -11.20
CA ASN A 109 15.20 1.38 -9.82
C ASN A 109 14.66 2.82 -9.73
N VAL A 110 15.18 3.75 -10.55
CA VAL A 110 14.62 5.11 -10.67
C VAL A 110 13.14 5.07 -11.06
N LYS A 111 12.80 4.28 -12.10
CA LYS A 111 11.41 4.11 -12.53
C LYS A 111 10.53 3.50 -11.43
N ASN A 112 11.05 2.53 -10.68
CA ASN A 112 10.32 1.94 -9.54
C ASN A 112 10.08 2.96 -8.42
N LEU A 113 11.06 3.81 -8.08
CA LEU A 113 10.90 4.88 -7.09
C LEU A 113 9.86 5.92 -7.53
N LYS A 114 9.94 6.42 -8.77
CA LYS A 114 8.93 7.33 -9.34
C LYS A 114 7.54 6.70 -9.30
N LYS A 115 7.44 5.41 -9.65
CA LYS A 115 6.18 4.66 -9.60
C LYS A 115 5.63 4.53 -8.18
N ILE A 116 6.46 4.23 -7.18
CA ILE A 116 6.03 4.19 -5.77
C ILE A 116 5.52 5.58 -5.35
N GLY A 117 6.26 6.64 -5.68
CA GLY A 117 5.82 8.03 -5.45
C GLY A 117 4.43 8.29 -6.04
N SER A 118 4.24 8.05 -7.34
CA SER A 118 2.94 8.21 -8.00
C SER A 118 1.82 7.39 -7.33
N LEU A 119 2.10 6.14 -6.95
CA LEU A 119 1.11 5.29 -6.27
C LEU A 119 0.71 5.82 -4.90
N LEU A 120 1.65 6.36 -4.13
CA LEU A 120 1.38 6.98 -2.83
C LEU A 120 0.58 8.28 -3.00
N LEU A 121 0.90 9.09 -4.01
CA LEU A 121 0.14 10.31 -4.31
C LEU A 121 -1.31 9.97 -4.65
N ILE A 122 -1.52 9.04 -5.59
CA ILE A 122 -2.87 8.63 -6.00
C ILE A 122 -3.62 8.03 -4.80
N TYR A 123 -2.95 7.23 -3.96
CA TYR A 123 -3.54 6.67 -2.75
C TYR A 123 -4.09 7.76 -1.81
N ALA A 124 -3.36 8.86 -1.64
CA ALA A 124 -3.77 9.97 -0.77
C ALA A 124 -5.12 10.60 -1.18
N PHE A 125 -5.44 10.59 -2.48
CA PHE A 125 -6.70 11.16 -3.00
C PHE A 125 -7.79 10.11 -3.19
N VAL A 126 -7.45 8.93 -3.73
CA VAL A 126 -8.42 7.87 -4.02
C VAL A 126 -9.07 7.37 -2.73
N THR A 127 -8.29 7.23 -1.66
CA THR A 127 -8.76 6.69 -0.40
C THR A 127 -9.93 7.49 0.23
N PRO A 128 -9.82 8.81 0.45
CA PRO A 128 -10.93 9.59 1.00
C PRO A 128 -12.13 9.69 0.05
N ILE A 129 -11.90 9.75 -1.27
CA ILE A 129 -12.97 9.76 -2.28
C ILE A 129 -13.75 8.43 -2.23
N ALA A 130 -13.03 7.30 -2.23
CA ALA A 130 -13.63 5.97 -2.15
C ALA A 130 -14.40 5.78 -0.85
N LYS A 131 -13.85 6.26 0.28
CA LYS A 131 -14.53 6.22 1.58
C LYS A 131 -15.89 6.92 1.51
N VAL A 132 -15.93 8.18 1.06
CA VAL A 132 -17.20 8.91 0.92
C VAL A 132 -18.12 8.24 -0.09
N GLY A 133 -17.61 7.76 -1.22
CA GLY A 133 -18.40 7.08 -2.25
C GLY A 133 -19.08 5.81 -1.74
N PHE A 134 -18.33 4.94 -1.07
CA PHE A 134 -18.87 3.69 -0.53
C PHE A 134 -19.88 3.94 0.59
N TYR A 135 -19.59 4.85 1.53
CA TYR A 135 -20.55 5.18 2.58
C TYR A 135 -21.81 5.83 2.04
N ARG A 136 -21.74 6.76 1.08
CA ARG A 136 -22.94 7.32 0.45
C ARG A 136 -23.78 6.28 -0.28
N THR A 137 -23.14 5.26 -0.85
CA THR A 137 -23.81 4.20 -1.61
C THR A 137 -24.49 3.18 -0.68
N PHE A 138 -23.82 2.76 0.39
CA PHE A 138 -24.28 1.65 1.22
C PHE A 138 -24.82 2.06 2.59
N ALA A 139 -24.42 3.23 3.11
CA ALA A 139 -24.72 3.72 4.45
C ALA A 139 -25.07 5.21 4.43
N SER A 140 -26.09 5.58 3.65
CA SER A 140 -26.44 6.99 3.38
C SER A 140 -26.85 7.82 4.61
N ALA A 141 -27.24 7.16 5.71
CA ALA A 141 -27.58 7.81 6.97
C ALA A 141 -26.35 8.16 7.83
N THR A 142 -25.15 7.73 7.44
CA THR A 142 -23.92 7.92 8.20
C THR A 142 -23.13 9.10 7.65
N ASP A 143 -22.97 10.14 8.47
CA ASP A 143 -22.12 11.28 8.11
C ASP A 143 -20.64 10.90 8.21
N ILE A 144 -19.95 10.97 7.07
CA ILE A 144 -18.52 10.68 6.99
C ILE A 144 -17.75 11.95 6.67
N GLN A 145 -16.78 12.25 7.53
CA GLN A 145 -15.85 13.33 7.29
C GLN A 145 -14.88 12.96 6.15
N PHE A 146 -14.75 13.88 5.20
CA PHE A 146 -13.74 13.83 4.16
C PHE A 146 -12.44 14.45 4.70
N SER A 147 -11.38 13.65 4.80
CA SER A 147 -10.08 14.09 5.28
C SER A 147 -8.97 13.46 4.45
N PHE A 148 -8.00 14.29 4.05
CA PHE A 148 -6.82 13.82 3.35
C PHE A 148 -5.75 13.36 4.33
N ASP A 149 -5.09 12.25 4.01
CA ASP A 149 -3.88 11.86 4.70
C ASP A 149 -2.67 12.54 4.04
N PHE A 150 -2.31 13.70 4.58
CA PHE A 150 -1.15 14.48 4.16
C PHE A 150 0.16 13.69 4.27
N SER A 151 0.24 12.68 5.13
CA SER A 151 1.44 11.86 5.29
C SER A 151 1.81 11.15 3.98
N PHE A 152 0.83 10.67 3.23
CA PHE A 152 1.08 10.02 1.94
C PHE A 152 1.52 10.98 0.85
N ILE A 153 1.08 12.24 0.90
CA ILE A 153 1.53 13.29 -0.01
C ILE A 153 3.00 13.61 0.25
N VAL A 154 3.36 13.84 1.51
CA VAL A 154 4.76 14.10 1.91
C VAL A 154 5.66 12.91 1.58
N LEU A 155 5.20 11.69 1.85
CA LEU A 155 5.94 10.48 1.51
C LEU A 155 6.12 10.34 -0.01
N SER A 156 5.07 10.60 -0.80
CA SER A 156 5.17 10.63 -2.26
C SER A 156 6.25 11.60 -2.75
N LEU A 157 6.25 12.83 -2.25
CA LEU A 157 7.26 13.84 -2.62
C LEU A 157 8.67 13.37 -2.25
N SER A 158 8.81 12.75 -1.08
CA SER A 158 10.07 12.17 -0.64
C SER A 158 10.58 11.10 -1.62
N PHE A 159 9.69 10.21 -2.10
CA PHE A 159 10.05 9.22 -3.11
C PHE A 159 10.43 9.83 -4.46
N PHE A 160 9.81 10.93 -4.88
CA PHE A 160 10.23 11.65 -6.08
C PHE A 160 11.62 12.28 -5.92
N PHE A 161 11.91 12.90 -4.77
CA PHE A 161 13.24 13.44 -4.51
C PHE A 161 14.32 12.36 -4.46
N ILE A 162 14.04 11.24 -3.78
CA ILE A 162 14.95 10.08 -3.76
C ILE A 162 15.14 9.55 -5.19
N ALA A 163 14.08 9.49 -6.00
CA ALA A 163 14.20 9.08 -7.40
C ALA A 163 15.12 9.99 -8.20
N THR A 164 15.07 11.32 -7.99
CA THR A 164 15.97 12.28 -8.65
C THR A 164 17.43 12.05 -8.24
N VAL A 165 17.70 11.81 -6.94
CA VAL A 165 19.05 11.47 -6.47
C VAL A 165 19.55 10.17 -7.12
N PHE A 166 18.66 9.18 -7.27
CA PHE A 166 19.01 7.93 -7.93
C PHE A 166 19.22 8.09 -9.44
N ASP A 167 18.50 9.00 -10.09
CA ASP A 167 18.66 9.36 -11.51
C ASP A 167 20.06 9.89 -11.76
N TYR A 168 20.46 10.89 -10.97
CA TYR A 168 21.81 11.44 -11.02
C TYR A 168 22.90 10.38 -10.73
N GLY A 169 22.67 9.53 -9.72
CA GLY A 169 23.58 8.42 -9.43
C GLY A 169 23.71 7.42 -10.59
N ALA A 170 22.63 7.20 -11.35
CA ALA A 170 22.64 6.30 -12.49
C ALA A 170 23.38 6.90 -13.69
N GLU A 171 23.26 8.21 -13.90
CA GLU A 171 24.04 8.95 -14.90
C GLU A 171 25.55 8.90 -14.60
N LEU A 172 25.95 9.18 -13.34
CA LEU A 172 27.36 9.07 -12.92
C LEU A 172 27.92 7.66 -13.10
N GLN A 173 27.12 6.63 -12.79
CA GLN A 173 27.54 5.25 -12.95
C GLN A 173 27.75 4.91 -14.44
N LYS A 174 26.87 5.41 -15.31
CA LYS A 174 27.00 5.24 -16.76
C LYS A 174 28.25 5.92 -17.33
N GLU A 175 28.53 7.16 -16.93
CA GLU A 175 29.74 7.89 -17.37
C GLU A 175 31.02 7.16 -16.95
N THR A 176 31.05 6.60 -15.75
CA THR A 176 32.21 5.83 -15.25
C THR A 176 32.42 4.54 -16.05
N ASP A 177 31.34 3.83 -16.37
CA ASP A 177 31.40 2.59 -17.14
C ASP A 177 31.80 2.82 -18.61
N GLU A 178 31.52 4.00 -19.19
CA GLU A 178 31.92 4.38 -20.56
C GLU A 178 33.39 4.85 -20.68
N LEU A 179 34.04 5.18 -19.56
CA LEU A 179 35.43 5.66 -19.50
C LEU A 179 36.47 4.53 -19.28
N LEU A 180 36.02 3.29 -19.06
CA LEU A 180 36.84 2.08 -18.85
C LEU A 180 36.83 1.17 -20.07
#